data_AF-A0A960E7Y8-F1
#
_entry.id   AF-A0A960E7Y8-F1
#
_cell.length_a   1.000
_cell.length_b   1.000
_cell.length_c   1.000
_cell.angle_alpha   90.00
_cell.angle_beta   90.00
_cell.angle_gamma   90.00
#
_symmetry.space_group_name_H-M   'P 1'
#
loop_
_entity.id
_entity.type
_entity.pdbx_description
1 polymer ?
#
loop_
_entity_poly.entity_id
_entity_poly.type
_entity_poly.pdbx_seq_one_letter_code
_entity_poly.pdbx_strand_id
1 'polypeptide(L)'
;MTASETTLTTIAGAALGAATGALVGLPVVGAIAGGANGAVSGHREIYDWGSWKGRVAFGLDSTWALLTTTAGLAAHLAASRQPDAGYSDELSRRRNRHVYARGFLLRKGFAITLGNVVNGAGDLTRPRRAKLVTDHEDVHVWQARWFGPAYPLLYGGWTVGAAVAATIAWPFVGRRRPWPKFVETCSYYLNPFEWWAYSRDDHWPPSGKLDGVGWKRPIVRSLTSRRTDPV
;
A
#
# COMPACT_ATOMS: atom_id res chain seq x y z
N MET A 1 -26.52 -2.07 -10.82
CA MET A 1 -25.35 -2.73 -11.45
C MET A 1 -24.42 -3.43 -10.44
N THR A 2 -24.72 -3.40 -9.13
CA THR A 2 -23.80 -3.87 -8.07
C THR A 2 -23.77 -5.40 -7.88
N ALA A 3 -24.91 -6.09 -8.05
CA ALA A 3 -24.99 -7.54 -7.89
C ALA A 3 -24.24 -8.29 -9.01
N SER A 4 -24.31 -7.81 -10.26
CA SER A 4 -23.61 -8.41 -11.40
C SER A 4 -22.09 -8.24 -11.29
N GLU A 5 -21.61 -7.07 -10.88
CA GLU A 5 -20.16 -6.82 -10.71
C GLU A 5 -19.57 -7.69 -9.61
N THR A 6 -20.23 -7.76 -8.45
CA THR A 6 -19.79 -8.60 -7.32
C THR A 6 -19.65 -10.05 -7.74
N THR A 7 -20.66 -10.60 -8.42
CA THR A 7 -20.63 -11.99 -8.91
C THR A 7 -19.52 -12.22 -9.92
N LEU A 8 -19.38 -11.34 -10.93
CA LEU A 8 -18.36 -11.48 -11.97
C LEU A 8 -16.94 -11.40 -11.41
N THR A 9 -16.68 -10.43 -10.55
CA THR A 9 -15.37 -10.26 -9.90
C THR A 9 -15.03 -11.40 -8.95
N THR A 10 -16.03 -11.95 -8.23
CA THR A 10 -15.86 -13.13 -7.39
C THR A 10 -15.45 -14.35 -8.21
N ILE A 11 -16.21 -14.66 -9.28
CA ILE A 11 -15.95 -15.84 -10.12
C ILE A 11 -14.60 -15.69 -10.85
N ALA A 12 -14.37 -14.55 -11.49
CA ALA A 12 -13.12 -14.29 -12.21
C ALA A 12 -11.92 -14.26 -11.26
N GLY A 13 -12.07 -13.64 -10.08
CA GLY A 13 -11.03 -13.61 -9.05
C GLY A 13 -10.70 -15.01 -8.54
N ALA A 14 -11.70 -15.85 -8.29
CA ALA A 14 -11.49 -17.24 -7.88
C ALA A 14 -10.79 -18.06 -8.96
N ALA A 15 -11.17 -17.91 -10.23
CA ALA A 15 -10.54 -18.62 -11.34
C ALA A 15 -9.05 -18.21 -11.52
N LEU A 16 -8.78 -16.91 -11.53
CA LEU A 16 -7.42 -16.36 -11.63
C LEU A 16 -6.55 -16.75 -10.42
N GLY A 17 -7.14 -16.69 -9.23
CA GLY A 17 -6.48 -17.10 -8.00
C GLY A 17 -6.18 -18.60 -7.99
N ALA A 18 -7.10 -19.44 -8.46
CA ALA A 18 -6.90 -20.88 -8.58
C ALA A 18 -5.75 -21.22 -9.53
N ALA A 19 -5.73 -20.59 -10.72
CA ALA A 19 -4.68 -20.77 -11.70
C ALA A 19 -3.31 -20.35 -11.14
N THR A 20 -3.25 -19.22 -10.43
CA THR A 20 -2.01 -18.76 -9.78
C THR A 20 -1.58 -19.70 -8.65
N GLY A 21 -2.52 -20.10 -7.79
CA GLY A 21 -2.26 -21.04 -6.70
C GLY A 21 -1.78 -22.40 -7.19
N ALA A 22 -2.27 -22.87 -8.34
CA ALA A 22 -1.82 -24.11 -8.96
C ALA A 22 -0.31 -24.11 -9.27
N LEU A 23 0.28 -22.95 -9.63
CA LEU A 23 1.71 -22.82 -9.91
C LEU A 23 2.60 -23.13 -8.69
N VAL A 24 2.04 -23.05 -7.49
CA VAL A 24 2.74 -23.34 -6.22
C VAL A 24 2.08 -24.51 -5.45
N GLY A 25 1.23 -25.29 -6.12
CA GLY A 25 0.58 -26.47 -5.53
C GLY A 25 -0.58 -26.16 -4.56
N LEU A 26 -1.09 -24.93 -4.54
CA LEU A 26 -2.16 -24.47 -3.63
C LEU A 26 -3.36 -23.86 -4.38
N PRO A 27 -3.97 -24.53 -5.37
CA PRO A 27 -5.04 -23.95 -6.18
C PRO A 27 -6.28 -23.56 -5.37
N VAL A 28 -6.68 -24.37 -4.38
CA VAL A 28 -7.85 -24.07 -3.54
C VAL A 28 -7.63 -22.81 -2.70
N VAL A 29 -6.44 -22.66 -2.11
CA VAL A 29 -6.09 -21.46 -1.32
C VAL A 29 -6.10 -20.23 -2.22
N GLY A 30 -5.52 -20.34 -3.42
CA GLY A 30 -5.54 -19.27 -4.41
C GLY A 30 -6.97 -18.89 -4.83
N ALA A 31 -7.83 -19.87 -5.06
CA ALA A 31 -9.24 -19.66 -5.40
C ALA A 31 -10.00 -18.91 -4.31
N ILE A 32 -9.81 -19.30 -3.05
CA ILE A 32 -10.44 -18.65 -1.89
C ILE A 32 -9.96 -17.21 -1.78
N ALA A 33 -8.65 -16.96 -1.84
CA ALA A 33 -8.09 -15.61 -1.73
C ALA A 33 -8.57 -14.70 -2.87
N GLY A 34 -8.49 -15.19 -4.11
CA GLY A 34 -8.89 -14.42 -5.29
C GLY A 34 -10.40 -14.17 -5.32
N GLY A 35 -11.21 -15.16 -4.97
CA GLY A 35 -12.67 -15.04 -4.88
C GLY A 35 -13.10 -14.08 -3.77
N ALA A 36 -12.48 -14.16 -2.59
CA ALA A 36 -12.76 -13.24 -1.48
C ALA A 36 -12.38 -11.79 -1.84
N ASN A 37 -11.22 -11.57 -2.47
CA ASN A 37 -10.85 -10.25 -3.00
C ASN A 37 -11.89 -9.75 -4.02
N GLY A 38 -12.27 -10.60 -4.97
CA GLY A 38 -13.31 -10.30 -5.96
C GLY A 38 -14.62 -9.88 -5.32
N ALA A 39 -15.12 -10.67 -4.35
CA ALA A 39 -16.37 -10.40 -3.65
C ALA A 39 -16.34 -9.06 -2.89
N VAL A 40 -15.31 -8.82 -2.08
CA VAL A 40 -15.18 -7.57 -1.31
C VAL A 40 -14.99 -6.37 -2.22
N SER A 41 -14.10 -6.50 -3.22
CA SER A 41 -13.79 -5.43 -4.17
C SER A 41 -14.97 -5.07 -5.06
N GLY A 42 -15.69 -6.08 -5.57
CA GLY A 42 -16.86 -5.91 -6.43
C GLY A 42 -18.05 -5.35 -5.66
N HIS A 43 -18.29 -5.80 -4.44
CA HIS A 43 -19.33 -5.23 -3.56
C HIS A 43 -19.07 -3.74 -3.28
N ARG A 44 -17.81 -3.36 -3.13
CA ARG A 44 -17.37 -1.98 -2.91
C ARG A 44 -17.07 -1.20 -4.19
N GLU A 45 -17.22 -1.83 -5.36
CA GLU A 45 -17.00 -1.24 -6.68
C GLU A 45 -15.63 -0.52 -6.80
N ILE A 46 -14.55 -1.09 -6.25
CA ILE A 46 -13.28 -0.36 -6.17
C ILE A 46 -12.55 -0.25 -7.50
N TYR A 47 -12.68 -1.22 -8.40
CA TYR A 47 -11.94 -1.21 -9.67
C TYR A 47 -12.56 -0.21 -10.65
N ASP A 48 -11.72 0.63 -11.24
CA ASP A 48 -12.08 1.55 -12.30
C ASP A 48 -12.10 0.83 -13.65
N TRP A 49 -13.21 0.13 -13.94
CA TRP A 49 -13.36 -0.64 -15.18
C TRP A 49 -13.34 0.23 -16.43
N GLY A 50 -13.65 1.53 -16.32
CA GLY A 50 -13.56 2.49 -17.42
C GLY A 50 -12.11 2.75 -17.86
N SER A 51 -11.13 2.38 -17.03
CA SER A 51 -9.71 2.56 -17.30
C SER A 51 -8.98 1.24 -17.51
N TRP A 52 -7.93 1.27 -18.34
CA TRP A 52 -7.00 0.14 -18.42
C TRP A 52 -6.34 -0.15 -17.06
N LYS A 53 -6.14 0.89 -16.23
CA LYS A 53 -5.55 0.75 -14.90
C LYS A 53 -6.39 -0.13 -13.98
N GLY A 54 -7.72 0.00 -14.00
CA GLY A 54 -8.57 -0.82 -13.14
C GLY A 54 -8.61 -2.28 -13.55
N ARG A 55 -8.59 -2.55 -14.86
CA ARG A 55 -8.45 -3.92 -15.40
C ARG A 55 -7.12 -4.56 -14.99
N VAL A 56 -6.02 -3.81 -15.09
CA VAL A 56 -4.70 -4.27 -14.66
C VAL A 56 -4.66 -4.47 -13.13
N ALA A 57 -5.22 -3.55 -12.36
CA ALA A 57 -5.28 -3.66 -10.90
C ALA A 57 -6.00 -4.95 -10.47
N PHE A 58 -7.19 -5.24 -11.04
CA PHE A 58 -7.91 -6.48 -10.75
C PHE A 58 -7.12 -7.72 -11.13
N GLY A 59 -6.53 -7.73 -12.34
CA GLY A 59 -5.73 -8.85 -12.83
C GLY A 59 -4.55 -9.14 -11.89
N LEU A 60 -3.79 -8.11 -11.51
CA LEU A 60 -2.65 -8.26 -10.59
C LEU A 60 -3.10 -8.69 -9.20
N ASP A 61 -4.13 -8.05 -8.63
CA ASP A 61 -4.62 -8.36 -7.28
C ASP A 61 -5.14 -9.81 -7.17
N SER A 62 -5.60 -10.38 -8.28
CA SER A 62 -6.12 -11.76 -8.37
C SER A 62 -5.08 -12.78 -8.87
N THR A 63 -3.86 -12.35 -9.22
CA THR A 63 -2.80 -13.24 -9.71
C THR A 63 -1.46 -12.94 -9.03
N TRP A 64 -0.60 -12.15 -9.68
CA TRP A 64 0.75 -11.86 -9.25
C TRP A 64 0.83 -11.29 -7.83
N ALA A 65 -0.06 -10.35 -7.49
CA ALA A 65 -0.09 -9.71 -6.18
C ALA A 65 -0.97 -10.45 -5.15
N LEU A 66 -1.46 -11.66 -5.47
CA LEU A 66 -2.42 -12.38 -4.63
C LEU A 66 -1.95 -12.56 -3.18
N LEU A 67 -0.64 -12.74 -2.96
CA LEU A 67 -0.07 -12.83 -1.61
C LEU A 67 -0.28 -11.53 -0.81
N THR A 68 0.03 -10.37 -1.39
CA THR A 68 -0.13 -9.08 -0.71
C THR A 68 -1.60 -8.67 -0.62
N THR A 69 -2.42 -9.01 -1.62
CA THR A 69 -3.88 -8.89 -1.57
C THR A 69 -4.47 -9.72 -0.42
N THR A 70 -3.95 -10.94 -0.18
CA THR A 70 -4.39 -11.78 0.94
C THR A 70 -4.08 -11.13 2.29
N ALA A 71 -2.92 -10.47 2.42
CA ALA A 71 -2.64 -9.65 3.60
C ALA A 71 -3.61 -8.46 3.73
N GLY A 72 -3.99 -7.84 2.62
CA GLY A 72 -5.05 -6.83 2.56
C GLY A 72 -6.41 -7.36 3.03
N LEU A 73 -6.80 -8.56 2.62
CA LEU A 73 -8.03 -9.23 3.10
C LEU A 73 -8.02 -9.45 4.62
N ALA A 74 -6.87 -9.83 5.19
CA ALA A 74 -6.74 -9.91 6.64
C ALA A 74 -6.92 -8.54 7.32
N ALA A 75 -6.39 -7.46 6.71
CA ALA A 75 -6.58 -6.10 7.20
C ALA A 75 -8.05 -5.64 7.10
N HIS A 76 -8.74 -5.99 6.01
CA HIS A 76 -10.19 -5.81 5.85
C HIS A 76 -10.97 -6.50 6.97
N LEU A 77 -10.61 -7.74 7.27
CA LEU A 77 -11.26 -8.54 8.31
C LEU A 77 -11.00 -7.98 9.71
N ALA A 78 -9.83 -7.40 9.96
CA ALA A 78 -9.55 -6.67 11.19
C ALA A 78 -10.39 -5.38 11.28
N ALA A 79 -10.46 -4.62 10.18
CA ALA A 79 -11.25 -3.39 10.10
C ALA A 79 -12.76 -3.64 10.22
N SER A 80 -13.29 -4.75 9.69
CA SER A 80 -14.72 -5.07 9.81
C SER A 80 -15.17 -5.40 11.24
N ARG A 81 -14.22 -5.75 12.12
CA ARG A 81 -14.46 -5.95 13.57
C ARG A 81 -14.28 -4.69 14.41
N GLN A 82 -13.91 -3.57 13.80
CA GLN A 82 -13.79 -2.28 14.48
C GLN A 82 -14.99 -1.40 14.12
N PRO A 83 -15.87 -1.08 15.10
CA PRO A 83 -17.06 -0.26 14.85
C PRO A 83 -16.76 1.10 14.22
N ASP A 84 -15.57 1.63 14.48
CA ASP A 84 -15.16 2.97 14.11
C ASP A 84 -14.11 2.98 12.97
N ALA A 85 -13.90 1.86 12.27
CA ALA A 85 -12.89 1.73 11.21
C ALA A 85 -12.98 2.79 10.10
N GLY A 86 -14.19 3.28 9.81
CA GLY A 86 -14.43 4.42 8.90
C GLY A 86 -13.99 4.15 7.47
N TYR A 87 -14.67 3.25 6.77
CA TYR A 87 -14.42 3.00 5.35
C TYR A 87 -14.76 4.25 4.51
N SER A 88 -13.86 4.66 3.62
CA SER A 88 -14.06 5.81 2.73
C SER A 88 -14.47 5.34 1.33
N ASP A 89 -15.76 5.46 1.03
CA ASP A 89 -16.27 5.21 -0.33
C ASP A 89 -15.64 6.18 -1.35
N GLU A 90 -15.47 7.45 -0.99
CA GLU A 90 -14.90 8.50 -1.87
C GLU A 90 -13.48 8.17 -2.35
N LEU A 91 -12.63 7.65 -1.46
CA LEU A 91 -11.25 7.30 -1.78
C LEU A 91 -11.07 5.86 -2.28
N SER A 92 -12.14 5.06 -2.31
CA SER A 92 -12.08 3.63 -2.69
C SER A 92 -12.84 3.32 -3.98
N ARG A 93 -14.06 3.82 -4.14
CA ARG A 93 -14.94 3.47 -5.25
C ARG A 93 -14.36 3.98 -6.58
N ARG A 94 -14.16 3.06 -7.54
CA ARG A 94 -13.45 3.33 -8.80
C ARG A 94 -12.07 3.98 -8.61
N ARG A 95 -11.39 3.69 -7.49
CA ARG A 95 -10.03 4.18 -7.19
C ARG A 95 -8.98 3.07 -7.10
N ASN A 96 -9.36 1.83 -7.40
CA ASN A 96 -8.50 0.64 -7.41
C ASN A 96 -7.84 0.37 -6.05
N ARG A 97 -8.50 0.70 -4.94
CA ARG A 97 -8.01 0.47 -3.58
C ARG A 97 -9.16 0.54 -2.57
N HIS A 98 -8.92 0.01 -1.38
CA HIS A 98 -9.77 0.16 -0.22
C HIS A 98 -9.11 1.10 0.78
N VAL A 99 -9.89 1.99 1.41
CA VAL A 99 -9.38 2.98 2.36
C VAL A 99 -10.20 2.98 3.63
N TYR A 100 -9.53 2.81 4.77
CA TYR A 100 -10.07 2.95 6.10
C TYR A 100 -9.40 4.12 6.83
N ALA A 101 -10.20 5.00 7.44
CA ALA A 101 -9.71 6.06 8.32
C ALA A 101 -8.94 5.47 9.52
N ARG A 102 -9.44 4.36 10.07
CA ARG A 102 -8.78 3.53 11.09
C ARG A 102 -8.56 2.11 10.52
N GLY A 103 -8.84 1.06 11.29
CA GLY A 103 -8.60 -0.33 10.89
C GLY A 103 -7.32 -0.89 11.49
N PHE A 104 -6.60 -1.72 10.72
CA PHE A 104 -5.37 -2.34 11.19
C PHE A 104 -4.23 -1.32 11.26
N LEU A 105 -3.66 -1.11 12.46
CA LEU A 105 -2.59 -0.15 12.70
C LEU A 105 -1.38 -0.83 13.36
N LEU A 106 -0.21 -0.73 12.73
CA LEU A 106 1.05 -1.10 13.38
C LEU A 106 1.57 0.01 14.31
N ARG A 107 1.31 1.27 13.96
CA ARG A 107 1.76 2.44 14.72
C ARG A 107 0.73 3.57 14.65
N LYS A 108 0.42 4.17 15.81
CA LYS A 108 -0.47 5.32 15.89
C LYS A 108 0.07 6.49 15.05
N GLY A 109 -0.79 7.09 14.22
CA GLY A 109 -0.47 8.25 13.38
C GLY A 109 0.07 7.93 11.98
N PHE A 110 0.43 6.66 11.72
CA PHE A 110 0.89 6.19 10.42
C PHE A 110 -0.26 5.50 9.68
N ALA A 111 -0.31 5.72 8.37
CA ALA A 111 -1.07 4.85 7.47
C ALA A 111 -0.23 3.62 7.15
N ILE A 112 -0.90 2.52 6.81
CA ILE A 112 -0.27 1.30 6.33
C ILE A 112 -1.04 0.77 5.14
N THR A 113 -0.30 0.38 4.11
CA THR A 113 -0.84 -0.28 2.92
C THR A 113 -0.48 -1.75 2.91
N LEU A 114 -1.50 -2.62 2.80
CA LEU A 114 -1.37 -4.06 2.68
C LEU A 114 -2.10 -4.50 1.41
N GLY A 115 -1.34 -4.83 0.36
CA GLY A 115 -1.92 -5.10 -0.96
C GLY A 115 -2.68 -3.89 -1.49
N ASN A 116 -3.97 -4.06 -1.71
CA ASN A 116 -4.88 -3.02 -2.19
C ASN A 116 -5.65 -2.30 -1.07
N VAL A 117 -5.26 -2.46 0.20
CA VAL A 117 -5.96 -1.91 1.36
C VAL A 117 -5.09 -0.93 2.14
N VAL A 118 -5.56 0.30 2.29
CA VAL A 118 -4.97 1.35 3.10
C VAL A 118 -5.72 1.45 4.42
N ASN A 119 -5.02 1.31 5.55
CA ASN A 119 -5.54 1.51 6.89
C ASN A 119 -4.86 2.70 7.56
N GLY A 120 -5.53 3.30 8.56
CA GLY A 120 -4.95 4.40 9.32
C GLY A 120 -4.83 5.70 8.54
N ALA A 121 -5.69 5.91 7.53
CA ALA A 121 -5.71 7.14 6.76
C ALA A 121 -6.03 8.38 7.63
N GLY A 122 -6.61 8.20 8.81
CA GLY A 122 -6.90 9.25 9.78
C GLY A 122 -8.11 10.10 9.38
N ASP A 123 -8.13 11.34 9.85
CA ASP A 123 -9.19 12.30 9.53
C ASP A 123 -9.10 12.76 8.07
N LEU A 124 -9.93 12.15 7.22
CA LEU A 124 -9.98 12.40 5.78
C LEU A 124 -10.60 13.75 5.40
N THR A 125 -11.23 14.45 6.35
CA THR A 125 -11.69 15.84 6.11
C THR A 125 -10.52 16.80 5.96
N ARG A 126 -9.32 16.42 6.45
CA ARG A 126 -8.09 17.20 6.29
C ARG A 126 -7.49 16.93 4.90
N PRO A 127 -7.34 17.96 4.04
CA PRO A 127 -6.83 17.78 2.68
C PRO A 127 -5.47 17.07 2.63
N ARG A 128 -4.61 17.31 3.63
CA ARG A 128 -3.29 16.65 3.72
C ARG A 128 -3.38 15.14 3.92
N ARG A 129 -4.37 14.65 4.67
CA ARG A 129 -4.56 13.21 4.93
C ARG A 129 -5.16 12.52 3.70
N ALA A 130 -6.11 13.16 3.03
CA ALA A 130 -6.59 12.69 1.73
C ALA A 130 -5.46 12.62 0.70
N LYS A 131 -4.62 13.67 0.60
CA LYS A 131 -3.45 13.71 -0.30
C LYS A 131 -2.44 12.61 0.02
N LEU A 132 -2.17 12.34 1.31
CA LEU A 132 -1.32 11.21 1.72
C LEU A 132 -1.84 9.90 1.12
N VAL A 133 -3.14 9.64 1.19
CA VAL A 133 -3.73 8.42 0.60
C VAL A 133 -3.55 8.40 -0.92
N THR A 134 -3.85 9.51 -1.61
CA THR A 134 -3.87 9.53 -3.08
C THR A 134 -2.48 9.57 -3.71
N ASP A 135 -1.50 10.18 -3.03
CA ASP A 135 -0.20 10.50 -3.60
C ASP A 135 0.95 9.74 -2.93
N HIS A 136 0.78 9.21 -1.70
CA HIS A 136 1.75 8.34 -1.01
C HIS A 136 1.27 6.88 -0.96
N GLU A 137 0.13 6.60 -0.31
CA GLU A 137 -0.33 5.21 -0.09
C GLU A 137 -0.72 4.52 -1.40
N ASP A 138 -1.28 5.24 -2.38
CA ASP A 138 -1.54 4.68 -3.71
C ASP A 138 -0.25 4.18 -4.38
N VAL A 139 0.89 4.82 -4.11
CA VAL A 139 2.18 4.34 -4.60
C VAL A 139 2.53 3.00 -3.96
N HIS A 140 2.29 2.82 -2.66
CA HIS A 140 2.48 1.53 -2.00
C HIS A 140 1.53 0.45 -2.53
N VAL A 141 0.27 0.80 -2.85
CA VAL A 141 -0.66 -0.14 -3.49
C VAL A 141 -0.09 -0.61 -4.84
N TRP A 142 0.40 0.33 -5.66
CA TRP A 142 1.02 -0.02 -6.94
C TRP A 142 2.35 -0.75 -6.79
N GLN A 143 3.16 -0.44 -5.77
CA GLN A 143 4.37 -1.21 -5.47
C GLN A 143 4.00 -2.66 -5.11
N ALA A 144 3.00 -2.88 -4.27
CA ALA A 144 2.52 -4.22 -3.94
C ALA A 144 2.05 -4.98 -5.20
N ARG A 145 1.40 -4.27 -6.15
CA ARG A 145 0.99 -4.83 -7.44
C ARG A 145 2.15 -5.16 -8.36
N TRP A 146 3.12 -4.26 -8.51
CA TRP A 146 4.23 -4.46 -9.46
C TRP A 146 5.23 -5.50 -8.97
N PHE A 147 5.57 -5.46 -7.68
CA PHE A 147 6.56 -6.36 -7.10
C PHE A 147 5.95 -7.65 -6.57
N GLY A 148 4.62 -7.72 -6.43
CA GLY A 148 3.90 -8.93 -6.05
C GLY A 148 4.46 -9.55 -4.76
N PRO A 149 4.80 -10.85 -4.75
CA PRO A 149 5.33 -11.53 -3.56
C PRO A 149 6.71 -11.02 -3.13
N ALA A 150 7.48 -10.41 -4.05
CA ALA A 150 8.79 -9.86 -3.71
C ALA A 150 8.69 -8.57 -2.90
N TYR A 151 7.57 -7.85 -2.95
CA TYR A 151 7.40 -6.57 -2.27
C TYR A 151 7.69 -6.63 -0.76
N PRO A 152 7.02 -7.48 0.05
CA PRO A 152 7.29 -7.57 1.49
C PRO A 152 8.72 -8.01 1.80
N LEU A 153 9.34 -8.84 0.95
CA LEU A 153 10.72 -9.30 1.14
C LEU A 153 11.71 -8.16 0.88
N LEU A 154 11.52 -7.39 -0.18
CA LEU A 154 12.41 -6.27 -0.52
C LEU A 154 12.24 -5.12 0.48
N TYR A 155 11.00 -4.76 0.81
CA TYR A 155 10.71 -3.72 1.78
C TYR A 155 11.21 -4.12 3.17
N GLY A 156 10.78 -5.28 3.67
CA GLY A 156 11.15 -5.77 5.00
C GLY A 156 12.64 -6.09 5.11
N GLY A 157 13.23 -6.66 4.07
CA GLY A 157 14.66 -6.93 3.98
C GLY A 157 15.50 -5.65 4.08
N TRP A 158 15.10 -4.58 3.39
CA TRP A 158 15.72 -3.27 3.59
C TRP A 158 15.55 -2.80 5.04
N THR A 159 14.32 -2.81 5.56
CA THR A 159 14.05 -2.31 6.91
C THR A 159 14.89 -3.03 7.97
N VAL A 160 14.98 -4.36 7.93
CA VAL A 160 15.79 -5.14 8.86
C VAL A 160 17.28 -4.89 8.64
N GLY A 161 17.76 -5.03 7.40
CA GLY A 161 19.18 -4.89 7.08
C GLY A 161 19.72 -3.49 7.42
N ALA A 162 18.99 -2.45 7.04
CA ALA A 162 19.35 -1.07 7.34
C ALA A 162 19.22 -0.74 8.83
N ALA A 163 18.29 -1.36 9.57
CA ALA A 163 18.22 -1.19 11.02
C ALA A 163 19.45 -1.77 11.74
N VAL A 164 19.88 -2.97 11.33
CA VAL A 164 21.10 -3.62 11.85
C VAL A 164 22.33 -2.78 11.49
N ALA A 165 22.50 -2.42 10.22
CA ALA A 165 23.61 -1.61 9.75
C ALA A 165 23.67 -0.24 10.45
N ALA A 166 22.52 0.43 10.59
CA ALA A 166 22.45 1.73 11.28
C ALA A 166 22.79 1.59 12.78
N THR A 167 22.38 0.51 13.43
CA THR A 167 22.73 0.24 14.82
C THR A 167 24.24 0.07 15.00
N ILE A 168 24.88 -0.71 14.12
CA ILE A 168 26.33 -0.94 14.13
C ILE A 168 27.10 0.35 13.80
N ALA A 169 26.60 1.15 12.84
CA ALA A 169 27.26 2.38 12.40
C ALA A 169 27.08 3.54 13.39
N TRP A 170 25.98 3.58 14.15
CA TRP A 170 25.65 4.67 15.07
C TRP A 170 26.78 5.10 16.02
N PRO A 171 27.52 4.20 16.70
CA PRO A 171 28.64 4.60 17.54
C PRO A 171 29.79 5.28 16.80
N PHE A 172 29.88 5.17 15.47
CA PHE A 172 30.95 5.76 14.66
C PHE A 172 30.51 7.05 13.96
N VAL A 173 29.29 7.08 13.42
CA VAL A 173 28.81 8.19 12.55
C VAL A 173 27.57 8.90 13.08
N GLY A 174 26.97 8.39 14.16
CA GLY A 174 25.63 8.79 14.63
C GLY A 174 25.56 9.29 16.07
N ARG A 175 26.64 9.24 16.87
CA ARG A 175 26.61 9.51 18.33
C ARG A 175 26.00 10.85 18.75
N ARG A 176 26.04 11.87 17.89
CA ARG A 176 25.42 13.19 18.14
C ARG A 176 23.90 13.20 17.92
N ARG A 177 23.31 12.08 17.50
CA ARG A 177 21.90 11.93 17.14
C ARG A 177 21.26 10.83 17.99
N PRO A 178 19.98 10.93 18.35
CA PRO A 178 19.29 9.85 19.07
C PRO A 178 19.32 8.55 18.26
N TRP A 179 19.78 7.46 18.88
CA TRP A 179 19.88 6.15 18.23
C TRP A 179 18.57 5.68 17.57
N PRO A 180 17.40 5.71 18.24
CA PRO A 180 16.14 5.25 17.62
C PRO A 180 15.81 6.04 16.36
N LYS A 181 16.09 7.34 16.37
CA LYS A 181 15.78 8.23 15.25
C LYS A 181 16.73 8.01 14.07
N PHE A 182 17.99 7.70 14.36
CA PHE A 182 18.97 7.33 13.34
C PHE A 182 18.62 6.01 12.67
N VAL A 183 18.27 4.99 13.47
CA VAL A 183 17.81 3.70 12.97
C VAL A 183 16.54 3.86 12.12
N GLU A 184 15.51 4.56 12.62
CA GLU A 184 14.27 4.84 11.88
C GLU A 184 14.55 5.57 10.56
N THR A 185 15.46 6.55 10.56
CA THR A 185 15.86 7.25 9.33
C THR A 185 16.39 6.28 8.29
N CYS A 186 17.34 5.43 8.65
CA CYS A 186 17.96 4.50 7.72
C CYS A 186 17.03 3.35 7.29
N SER A 187 16.26 2.79 8.21
CA SER A 187 15.43 1.60 7.97
C SER A 187 14.09 1.89 7.30
N TYR A 188 13.54 3.08 7.52
CA TYR A 188 12.25 3.49 6.99
C TYR A 188 12.41 4.61 5.97
N TYR A 189 12.88 5.80 6.36
CA TYR A 189 12.89 6.96 5.46
C TYR A 189 13.87 6.85 4.28
N LEU A 190 14.91 6.01 4.38
CA LEU A 190 15.82 5.71 3.28
C LEU A 190 15.45 4.47 2.49
N ASN A 191 14.41 3.72 2.92
CA ASN A 191 13.88 2.60 2.15
C ASN A 191 13.49 3.08 0.74
N PRO A 192 13.98 2.45 -0.35
CA PRO A 192 13.68 2.89 -1.72
C PRO A 192 12.18 3.01 -2.02
N PHE A 193 11.35 2.16 -1.38
CA PHE A 193 9.90 2.19 -1.56
C PHE A 193 9.25 3.39 -0.87
N GLU A 194 9.69 3.72 0.35
CA GLU A 194 9.27 4.94 1.05
C GLU A 194 9.79 6.19 0.35
N TRP A 195 11.04 6.17 -0.12
CA TRP A 195 11.62 7.26 -0.89
C TRP A 195 10.79 7.55 -2.14
N TRP A 196 10.36 6.51 -2.85
CA TRP A 196 9.48 6.67 -4.01
C TRP A 196 8.12 7.24 -3.62
N ALA A 197 7.47 6.72 -2.57
CA ALA A 197 6.16 7.20 -2.12
C ALA A 197 6.23 8.68 -1.66
N TYR A 198 7.20 9.04 -0.82
CA TYR A 198 7.41 10.42 -0.39
C TYR A 198 7.78 11.36 -1.54
N SER A 199 8.47 10.88 -2.57
CA SER A 199 8.75 11.66 -3.77
C SER A 199 7.48 12.02 -4.54
N ARG A 200 6.41 11.22 -4.41
CA ARG A 200 5.12 11.45 -5.07
C ARG A 200 4.16 12.33 -4.27
N ASP A 201 4.26 12.31 -2.93
CA ASP A 201 3.40 13.00 -1.96
C ASP A 201 3.64 14.53 -1.85
N ASP A 202 4.57 15.10 -2.61
CA ASP A 202 4.86 16.55 -2.61
C ASP A 202 5.28 17.08 -1.22
N HIS A 203 5.81 16.19 -0.38
CA HIS A 203 6.20 16.48 1.00
C HIS A 203 7.65 16.03 1.21
N TRP A 204 8.55 16.65 0.45
CA TRP A 204 9.98 16.37 0.49
C TRP A 204 10.78 17.52 1.13
N PRO A 205 11.71 17.24 2.06
CA PRO A 205 11.96 15.93 2.69
C PRO A 205 10.83 15.52 3.66
N PRO A 206 10.68 14.22 3.97
CA PRO A 206 9.72 13.77 4.97
C PRO A 206 10.06 14.36 6.34
N SER A 207 9.07 14.92 7.05
CA SER A 207 9.27 15.62 8.33
C SER A 207 9.86 14.76 9.45
N GLY A 208 9.70 13.43 9.37
CA GLY A 208 10.29 12.51 10.33
C GLY A 208 11.72 12.05 9.98
N LYS A 209 12.30 12.46 8.86
CA LYS A 209 13.68 12.10 8.51
C LYS A 209 14.68 12.99 9.26
N LEU A 210 15.82 12.46 9.68
CA LEU A 210 16.91 13.30 10.20
C LEU A 210 17.49 14.22 9.12
N ASP A 211 17.74 15.46 9.51
CA ASP A 211 18.36 16.45 8.64
C ASP A 211 19.79 16.04 8.23
N GLY A 212 20.09 16.26 6.95
CA GLY A 212 21.39 15.93 6.35
C GLY A 212 21.67 14.44 6.21
N VAL A 213 20.69 13.54 6.42
CA VAL A 213 20.86 12.09 6.28
C VAL A 213 20.14 11.55 5.05
N GLY A 214 20.89 10.80 4.24
CA GLY A 214 20.41 10.01 3.10
C GLY A 214 19.98 10.85 1.88
N TRP A 215 18.88 10.46 1.24
CA TRP A 215 18.47 11.01 -0.05
C TRP A 215 18.27 12.53 0.04
N LYS A 216 18.92 13.26 -0.88
CA LYS A 216 18.87 14.73 -0.94
C LYS A 216 17.73 15.26 -1.79
N ARG A 217 17.31 14.50 -2.80
CA ARG A 217 16.30 14.89 -3.79
C ARG A 217 15.24 13.80 -3.94
N PRO A 218 14.01 14.15 -4.33
CA PRO A 218 13.02 13.14 -4.72
C PRO A 218 13.50 12.40 -5.98
N ILE A 219 13.15 11.11 -6.11
CA ILE A 219 13.51 10.31 -7.30
C ILE A 219 12.62 10.62 -8.50
N VAL A 220 11.42 11.14 -8.24
CA VAL A 220 10.40 11.47 -9.25
C VAL A 220 9.66 12.74 -8.87
N ARG A 221 9.04 13.40 -9.85
CA ARG A 221 8.14 14.54 -9.59
C ARG A 221 6.89 14.11 -8.82
N SER A 222 6.37 15.01 -8.00
CA SER A 222 5.12 14.78 -7.27
C SER A 222 3.94 14.60 -8.22
N LEU A 223 2.88 13.92 -7.77
CA LEU A 223 1.67 13.80 -8.59
C LEU A 223 0.95 15.13 -8.73
N THR A 224 0.99 15.95 -7.67
CA THR A 224 0.43 17.31 -7.69
C THR A 224 1.11 18.17 -8.77
N SER A 225 2.45 18.19 -8.84
CA SER A 225 3.15 19.00 -9.84
C SER A 225 2.83 18.57 -11.28
N ARG A 226 2.52 17.29 -11.51
CA ARG A 226 2.15 16.77 -12.84
C ARG A 226 0.73 17.14 -13.25
N ARG A 227 -0.19 17.39 -12.30
CA ARG A 227 -1.57 17.79 -12.60
C ARG A 227 -1.65 19.26 -13.03
N THR A 228 -0.65 20.07 -12.68
CA THR A 228 -0.59 21.50 -12.98
C THR A 228 0.17 21.83 -14.26
N ASP A 229 0.82 20.85 -14.89
CA ASP A 229 1.48 21.04 -16.18
C ASP A 229 0.40 21.16 -17.29
N PRO A 230 0.42 22.22 -18.13
CA PRO A 230 -0.45 22.27 -19.31
C PRO A 230 -0.08 21.14 -20.27
N VAL A 231 -1.10 20.43 -20.76
CA VAL A 231 -0.98 19.34 -21.74
C VAL A 231 -0.63 19.91 -23.11
#